data_AF-A0A135SFI3-F1
#
_entry.id   AF-A0A135SFI3-F1
#
_cell.length_a   1.000
_cell.length_b   1.000
_cell.length_c   1.000
_cell.angle_alpha   90.00
_cell.angle_beta   90.00
_cell.angle_gamma   90.00
#
_symmetry.space_group_name_H-M   'P 1'
#
loop_
_entity.id
_entity.type
_entity.pdbx_description
1 polymer ?
#
loop_
_entity_poly.entity_id
_entity_poly.type
_entity_poly.pdbx_seq_one_letter_code
_entity_poly.pdbx_strand_id
1 'polypeptide(L)'
;MCPINGVTDVNARSNFHDFSTQHMALDLTIDFDRKILFGQTAIPGQEKVHGLTEIVLDTSHVVIKGWFSPSQTDDKQDPFMSSGVPEAELVFLPITDTTEQKTYKFKMEIPISNYLFAVASGNLAGEKIGSISYVYCAPGDLEACKEEFKPDLQAIIKSAENLIFEYPWPLYNLVVLPKSFHLGGMENPIFSFYSATVVSGDRENISVVAHEIAHSVKEASRRVKESTRHW
;
A
#
# COMPACT_ATOMS: atom_id res chain seq x y z
N MET A 1 -18.73 -1.71 -31.80
CA MET A 1 -19.20 -2.08 -30.44
C MET A 1 -18.24 -3.11 -29.90
N CYS A 2 -17.54 -2.82 -28.81
CA CYS A 2 -16.71 -3.80 -28.13
C CYS A 2 -17.66 -4.68 -27.29
N PRO A 3 -17.66 -6.02 -27.42
CA PRO A 3 -18.54 -6.86 -26.62
C PRO A 3 -18.17 -6.71 -25.14
N ILE A 4 -19.18 -6.42 -24.32
CA ILE A 4 -19.09 -6.41 -22.85
C ILE A 4 -19.14 -7.87 -22.40
N ASN A 5 -18.15 -8.68 -22.77
CA ASN A 5 -17.98 -9.96 -22.10
C ASN A 5 -17.57 -9.65 -20.66
N GLY A 6 -18.35 -10.13 -19.69
CA GLY A 6 -18.04 -9.99 -18.27
C GLY A 6 -16.60 -10.44 -18.03
N VAL A 7 -15.83 -9.59 -17.36
CA VAL A 7 -14.44 -9.90 -17.01
C VAL A 7 -14.44 -11.12 -16.10
N THR A 8 -13.59 -12.12 -16.35
CA THR A 8 -13.48 -13.32 -15.50
C THR A 8 -12.10 -13.35 -14.87
N ASP A 9 -12.02 -13.16 -13.55
CA ASP A 9 -10.79 -13.41 -12.79
C ASP A 9 -10.80 -14.85 -12.27
N VAL A 10 -10.01 -15.71 -12.91
CA VAL A 10 -9.92 -17.14 -12.56
C VAL A 10 -9.18 -17.40 -11.25
N ASN A 11 -8.49 -16.38 -10.70
CA ASN A 11 -7.72 -16.51 -9.46
C ASN A 11 -8.53 -16.04 -8.25
N ALA A 12 -9.65 -15.35 -8.45
CA ALA A 12 -10.60 -14.99 -7.40
C ALA A 12 -11.63 -16.10 -7.23
N ARG A 13 -11.85 -16.56 -5.99
CA ARG A 13 -12.97 -17.45 -5.65
C ARG A 13 -14.15 -16.69 -5.05
N SER A 14 -13.97 -15.40 -4.76
CA SER A 14 -15.04 -14.49 -4.33
C SER A 14 -16.10 -14.28 -5.41
N ASN A 15 -17.31 -13.94 -4.97
CA ASN A 15 -18.42 -13.56 -5.86
C ASN A 15 -18.44 -12.03 -6.11
N PHE A 16 -17.31 -11.47 -6.52
CA PHE A 16 -17.13 -10.01 -6.70
C PHE A 16 -18.03 -9.39 -7.80
N HIS A 17 -18.63 -10.22 -8.66
CA HIS A 17 -19.68 -9.81 -9.59
C HIS A 17 -21.02 -9.53 -8.90
N ASP A 18 -21.28 -10.17 -7.76
CA ASP A 18 -22.55 -10.10 -7.03
C ASP A 18 -22.50 -9.10 -5.87
N PHE A 19 -21.31 -8.88 -5.30
CA PHE A 19 -21.09 -7.94 -4.20
C PHE A 19 -19.88 -7.05 -4.47
N SER A 20 -20.02 -5.75 -4.21
CA SER A 20 -18.95 -4.76 -4.34
C SER A 20 -18.54 -4.22 -2.99
N THR A 21 -17.28 -4.38 -2.63
CA THR A 21 -16.71 -3.66 -1.48
C THR A 21 -16.56 -2.18 -1.82
N GLN A 22 -17.07 -1.30 -0.97
CA GLN A 22 -16.97 0.16 -1.15
C GLN A 22 -15.84 0.76 -0.32
N HIS A 23 -15.51 0.11 0.80
CA HIS A 23 -14.43 0.51 1.68
C HIS A 23 -13.89 -0.72 2.42
N MET A 24 -12.69 -0.59 2.96
CA MET A 24 -12.11 -1.58 3.86
C MET A 24 -11.45 -0.83 5.02
N ALA A 25 -12.01 -0.98 6.21
CA ALA A 25 -11.37 -0.51 7.44
C ALA A 25 -10.66 -1.68 8.11
N LEU A 26 -9.42 -1.45 8.54
CA LEU A 26 -8.57 -2.43 9.17
C LEU A 26 -8.13 -1.90 10.53
N ASP A 27 -8.51 -2.60 11.58
CA ASP A 27 -8.00 -2.39 12.94
C ASP A 27 -7.13 -3.61 13.28
N LEU A 28 -5.81 -3.41 13.26
CA LEU A 28 -4.84 -4.51 13.27
C LEU A 28 -3.74 -4.23 14.28
N THR A 29 -3.38 -5.27 15.04
CA THR A 29 -2.24 -5.31 15.94
C THR A 29 -1.19 -6.28 15.41
N ILE A 30 0.08 -5.82 15.38
CA ILE A 30 1.24 -6.65 15.07
C ILE A 30 1.81 -7.21 16.37
N ASP A 31 1.89 -8.53 16.47
CA ASP A 31 2.58 -9.22 17.55
C ASP A 31 3.85 -9.85 17.00
N PHE A 32 4.99 -9.20 17.29
CA PHE A 32 6.30 -9.64 16.80
C PHE A 32 6.75 -10.97 17.42
N ASP A 33 6.38 -11.25 18.68
CA ASP A 33 6.76 -12.48 19.38
C ASP A 33 6.05 -13.70 18.78
N ARG A 34 4.75 -13.56 18.53
CA ARG A 34 3.93 -14.61 17.91
C ARG A 34 4.01 -14.62 16.39
N LYS A 35 4.59 -13.58 15.79
CA LYS A 35 4.69 -13.39 14.34
C LYS A 35 3.32 -13.43 13.65
N ILE A 36 2.35 -12.73 14.23
CA ILE A 36 0.99 -12.64 13.72
C ILE A 36 0.57 -11.18 13.56
N LEU A 37 -0.30 -10.97 12.58
CA LEU A 37 -1.15 -9.79 12.47
C LEU A 37 -2.55 -10.24 12.86
N PHE A 38 -3.15 -9.61 13.87
CA PHE A 38 -4.49 -9.96 14.33
C PHE A 38 -5.33 -8.70 14.56
N GLY A 39 -6.64 -8.83 14.43
CA GLY A 39 -7.54 -7.70 14.59
C GLY A 39 -8.86 -7.95 13.90
N GLN A 40 -9.46 -6.87 13.41
CA GLN A 40 -10.77 -6.87 12.77
C GLN A 40 -10.72 -6.10 11.46
N THR A 41 -11.59 -6.48 10.54
CA THR A 41 -11.84 -5.73 9.32
C THR A 41 -13.33 -5.47 9.17
N ALA A 42 -13.68 -4.23 8.79
CA ALA A 42 -15.02 -3.88 8.37
C ALA A 42 -15.02 -3.65 6.86
N ILE A 43 -15.89 -4.37 6.16
CA ILE A 43 -15.97 -4.36 4.70
C ILE A 43 -17.40 -3.95 4.31
N PRO A 44 -17.74 -2.65 4.39
CA PRO A 44 -19.01 -2.19 3.86
C PRO A 44 -19.03 -2.41 2.35
N GLY A 45 -20.18 -2.83 1.84
CA GLY A 45 -20.35 -3.05 0.42
C GLY A 45 -21.80 -2.99 -0.02
N GLN A 46 -21.99 -3.23 -1.31
CA GLN A 46 -23.27 -3.10 -1.99
C GLN A 46 -23.53 -4.36 -2.83
N GLU A 47 -24.75 -4.88 -2.72
CA GLU A 47 -25.26 -5.93 -3.59
C GLU A 47 -25.42 -5.40 -5.02
N LYS A 48 -24.85 -6.10 -5.99
CA LYS A 48 -25.01 -5.84 -7.43
C LYS A 48 -26.18 -6.64 -8.03
N VAL A 49 -26.67 -7.65 -7.30
CA VAL A 49 -27.76 -8.55 -7.72
C VAL A 49 -28.86 -8.57 -6.66
N HIS A 50 -30.11 -8.67 -7.09
CA HIS A 50 -31.26 -8.67 -6.17
C HIS A 50 -31.42 -10.02 -5.47
N GLY A 51 -31.59 -10.00 -4.15
CA GLY A 51 -31.84 -11.21 -3.36
C GLY A 51 -30.57 -12.01 -3.09
N LEU A 52 -29.43 -11.33 -2.97
CA LEU A 52 -28.17 -11.98 -2.60
C LEU A 52 -28.32 -12.61 -1.21
N THR A 53 -27.97 -13.89 -1.10
CA THR A 53 -28.08 -14.64 0.16
C THR A 53 -26.71 -14.99 0.75
N GLU A 54 -25.65 -14.85 -0.04
CA GLU A 54 -24.28 -15.20 0.35
C GLU A 54 -23.28 -14.20 -0.21
N ILE A 55 -22.31 -13.83 0.64
CA ILE A 55 -21.12 -13.07 0.25
C ILE A 55 -19.92 -14.00 0.42
N VAL A 56 -19.18 -14.21 -0.65
CA VAL A 56 -17.99 -15.08 -0.69
C VAL A 56 -16.75 -14.20 -0.74
N LEU A 57 -15.88 -14.34 0.25
CA LEU A 57 -14.60 -13.63 0.34
C LEU A 57 -13.43 -14.62 0.20
N ASP A 58 -12.36 -14.17 -0.45
CA ASP A 58 -11.12 -14.94 -0.57
C ASP A 58 -10.33 -14.88 0.75
N THR A 59 -9.88 -16.04 1.23
CA THR A 59 -8.95 -16.15 2.36
C THR A 59 -7.90 -17.20 2.10
N SER A 60 -6.69 -17.00 2.64
CA SER A 60 -5.62 -17.98 2.62
C SER A 60 -4.84 -17.87 3.91
N HIS A 61 -4.78 -18.96 4.69
CA HIS A 61 -4.10 -19.02 5.98
C HIS A 61 -4.56 -17.97 7.02
N VAL A 62 -5.83 -17.53 6.96
CA VAL A 62 -6.45 -16.62 7.93
C VAL A 62 -7.32 -17.39 8.92
N VAL A 63 -7.19 -17.10 10.22
CA VAL A 63 -8.08 -17.65 11.26
C VAL A 63 -9.21 -16.66 11.54
N ILE A 64 -10.43 -16.97 11.10
CA ILE A 64 -11.62 -16.15 11.35
C ILE A 64 -12.21 -16.54 12.71
N LYS A 65 -12.24 -15.60 13.66
CA LYS A 65 -12.75 -15.83 15.02
C LYS A 65 -14.25 -15.53 15.17
N GLY A 66 -14.83 -14.73 14.28
CA GLY A 66 -16.23 -14.35 14.33
C GLY A 66 -16.59 -13.44 13.18
N TRP A 67 -17.89 -13.30 12.95
CA TRP A 67 -18.49 -12.36 12.00
C TRP A 67 -19.58 -11.58 12.73
N PHE A 68 -19.65 -10.28 12.46
CA PHE A 68 -20.57 -9.36 13.12
C PHE A 68 -21.35 -8.59 12.06
N SER A 69 -22.65 -8.36 12.27
CA SER A 69 -23.44 -7.47 11.43
C SER A 69 -23.16 -6.00 11.78
N PRO A 70 -23.47 -5.02 10.89
CA PRO A 70 -23.28 -3.60 11.19
C PRO A 70 -23.94 -3.11 12.49
N SER A 71 -24.97 -3.81 12.96
CA SER A 71 -25.65 -3.55 14.24
C SER A 71 -24.85 -3.97 15.49
N GLN A 72 -23.64 -4.55 15.33
CA GLN A 72 -22.87 -5.18 16.40
C GLN A 72 -21.42 -4.66 16.50
N THR A 73 -21.04 -3.60 15.78
CA THR A 73 -19.67 -3.06 15.77
C THR A 73 -19.58 -1.75 16.56
N ASP A 74 -18.80 -1.74 17.63
CA ASP A 74 -18.49 -0.57 18.46
C ASP A 74 -17.13 0.00 18.03
N ASP A 75 -17.11 1.31 17.78
CA ASP A 75 -16.02 2.09 17.24
C ASP A 75 -14.91 2.29 18.28
N LYS A 76 -13.76 1.66 18.01
CA LYS A 76 -12.51 2.02 18.69
C LYS A 76 -11.37 2.14 17.71
N GLN A 77 -10.68 3.24 17.88
CA GLN A 77 -9.46 3.63 17.20
C GLN A 77 -8.29 3.19 18.08
N ASP A 78 -7.21 2.64 17.51
CA ASP A 78 -5.86 3.20 17.58
C ASP A 78 -4.74 2.22 17.01
N PRO A 79 -3.64 2.73 16.41
CA PRO A 79 -3.25 2.35 15.03
C PRO A 79 -1.79 1.88 14.61
N PHE A 80 -1.36 2.13 13.34
CA PHE A 80 -0.56 1.29 12.40
C PHE A 80 0.41 2.02 11.39
N MET A 81 1.01 1.39 10.36
CA MET A 81 1.61 2.04 9.14
C MET A 81 1.19 1.32 7.85
N SER A 82 0.33 1.91 7.02
CA SER A 82 -0.36 1.25 5.88
C SER A 82 -0.13 1.99 4.56
N SER A 83 -0.37 1.34 3.42
CA SER A 83 -0.77 2.06 2.19
C SER A 83 -1.89 3.06 2.52
N GLY A 84 -1.69 4.35 2.21
CA GLY A 84 -2.57 5.45 2.60
C GLY A 84 -1.77 6.69 3.04
N VAL A 85 -2.40 7.85 3.16
CA VAL A 85 -1.77 9.04 3.75
C VAL A 85 -1.84 8.91 5.29
N PRO A 86 -0.73 9.08 6.03
CA PRO A 86 -0.78 9.17 7.50
C PRO A 86 -1.60 10.38 7.96
N GLU A 87 -2.45 10.21 8.98
CA GLU A 87 -3.31 11.30 9.47
C GLU A 87 -2.61 12.30 10.41
N ALA A 88 -1.48 11.92 11.03
CA ALA A 88 -0.85 12.72 12.08
C ALA A 88 0.59 13.19 11.77
N GLU A 89 1.47 12.32 11.27
CA GLU A 89 2.89 12.66 11.05
C GLU A 89 3.50 11.90 9.85
N LEU A 90 4.33 12.60 9.06
CA LEU A 90 5.06 12.08 7.89
C LEU A 90 6.55 11.88 8.16
N VAL A 91 7.02 12.09 9.38
CA VAL A 91 8.43 11.88 9.76
C VAL A 91 8.44 10.98 10.98
N PHE A 92 8.88 9.73 10.79
CA PHE A 92 9.05 8.80 11.90
C PHE A 92 10.46 8.96 12.47
N LEU A 93 10.54 9.26 13.77
CA LEU A 93 11.80 9.25 14.50
C LEU A 93 12.22 7.80 14.81
N PRO A 94 13.53 7.52 14.92
CA PRO A 94 14.03 6.21 15.35
C PRO A 94 13.36 5.74 16.64
N ILE A 95 13.05 4.45 16.71
CA ILE A 95 12.46 3.84 17.90
C ILE A 95 13.52 3.74 19.00
N THR A 96 13.28 4.41 20.12
CA THR A 96 14.16 4.38 21.31
C THR A 96 13.60 3.53 22.46
N ASP A 97 12.28 3.29 22.48
CA ASP A 97 11.57 2.46 23.45
C ASP A 97 10.68 1.46 22.72
N THR A 98 10.85 0.17 23.03
CA THR A 98 10.10 -0.94 22.44
C THR A 98 9.02 -1.50 23.37
N THR A 99 8.83 -0.91 24.56
CA THR A 99 7.88 -1.38 25.57
C THR A 99 6.50 -0.75 25.43
N GLU A 100 6.41 0.38 24.74
CA GLU A 100 5.17 1.09 24.49
C GLU A 100 4.48 0.60 23.21
N GLN A 101 3.19 0.26 23.31
CA GLN A 101 2.37 0.03 22.14
C GLN A 101 2.08 1.36 21.45
N LYS A 102 2.55 1.49 20.21
CA LYS A 102 2.34 2.66 19.38
C LYS A 102 1.29 2.46 18.33
N THR A 103 0.93 3.60 17.77
CA THR A 103 -0.39 3.81 17.29
C THR A 103 -0.35 4.89 16.17
N TYR A 104 -0.64 4.54 14.90
CA TYR A 104 -0.71 5.47 13.75
C TYR A 104 -1.79 5.29 12.62
N LYS A 105 -2.64 6.28 12.38
CA LYS A 105 -3.79 6.16 11.44
C LYS A 105 -3.42 6.47 10.00
N PHE A 106 -4.01 5.71 9.06
CA PHE A 106 -3.81 5.87 7.61
C PHE A 106 -5.14 5.94 6.93
N LYS A 107 -5.23 6.84 5.94
CA LYS A 107 -6.40 6.95 5.09
C LYS A 107 -6.01 6.92 3.62
N MET A 108 -6.60 5.98 2.89
CA MET A 108 -6.51 5.92 1.43
C MET A 108 -7.85 6.37 0.85
N GLU A 109 -7.92 7.63 0.40
CA GLU A 109 -9.12 8.21 -0.24
C GLU A 109 -9.32 7.71 -1.67
N ILE A 110 -8.21 7.31 -2.31
CA ILE A 110 -8.22 6.87 -3.70
C ILE A 110 -8.40 5.35 -3.71
N PRO A 111 -9.44 4.81 -4.39
CA PRO A 111 -9.66 3.37 -4.46
C PRO A 111 -8.45 2.64 -5.05
N ILE A 112 -8.06 1.54 -4.41
CA ILE A 112 -6.96 0.67 -4.82
C ILE A 112 -7.45 -0.78 -4.86
N SER A 113 -6.79 -1.60 -5.68
CA SER A 113 -6.97 -3.05 -5.62
C SER A 113 -6.34 -3.62 -4.34
N ASN A 114 -6.92 -4.69 -3.78
CA ASN A 114 -6.43 -5.28 -2.52
C ASN A 114 -4.95 -5.70 -2.55
N TYR A 115 -4.41 -6.08 -3.71
CA TYR A 115 -2.99 -6.46 -3.84
C TYR A 115 -2.01 -5.30 -3.60
N LEU A 116 -2.48 -4.05 -3.75
CA LEU A 116 -1.68 -2.84 -3.52
C LEU A 116 -1.64 -2.44 -2.04
N PHE A 117 -2.48 -3.04 -1.19
CA PHE A 117 -2.40 -2.84 0.24
C PHE A 117 -1.09 -3.41 0.77
N ALA A 118 -0.35 -2.61 1.54
CA ALA A 118 0.91 -3.02 2.15
C ALA A 118 1.08 -2.44 3.54
N VAL A 119 1.86 -3.15 4.34
CA VAL A 119 2.33 -2.76 5.67
C VAL A 119 3.82 -3.08 5.79
N ALA A 120 4.57 -2.15 6.37
CA ALA A 120 5.90 -2.40 6.89
C ALA A 120 5.95 -1.90 8.33
N SER A 121 6.55 -2.69 9.23
CA SER A 121 6.74 -2.30 10.63
C SER A 121 8.12 -2.74 11.11
N GLY A 122 8.81 -1.83 11.78
CA GLY A 122 10.17 -2.01 12.26
C GLY A 122 10.77 -0.68 12.70
N ASN A 123 12.07 -0.68 13.03
CA ASN A 123 12.79 0.54 13.34
C ASN A 123 13.10 1.30 12.04
N LEU A 124 12.17 2.14 11.61
CA LEU A 124 12.28 2.97 10.41
C LEU A 124 12.45 4.44 10.82
N ALA A 125 13.38 5.12 10.17
CA ALA A 125 13.54 6.57 10.24
C ALA A 125 13.15 7.20 8.89
N GLY A 126 12.48 8.34 8.93
CA GLY A 126 12.04 9.07 7.74
C GLY A 126 12.72 10.42 7.55
N GLU A 127 12.99 10.80 6.30
CA GLU A 127 13.39 12.17 5.96
C GLU A 127 12.73 12.67 4.68
N LYS A 128 12.42 13.98 4.62
CA LYS A 128 11.90 14.64 3.43
C LYS A 128 13.00 14.80 2.37
N ILE A 129 12.77 14.28 1.17
CA ILE A 129 13.72 14.33 0.05
C ILE A 129 13.17 15.01 -1.21
N GLY A 130 11.90 15.41 -1.22
CA GLY A 130 11.27 16.13 -2.32
C GLY A 130 10.11 17.00 -1.86
N SER A 131 9.41 17.63 -2.81
CA SER A 131 8.22 18.44 -2.50
C SER A 131 7.08 17.60 -1.90
N ILE A 132 6.88 16.41 -2.47
CA ILE A 132 5.84 15.43 -2.10
C ILE A 132 6.41 14.07 -1.67
N SER A 133 7.70 14.01 -1.34
CA SER A 133 8.43 12.75 -1.17
C SER A 133 9.27 12.69 0.10
N TYR A 134 9.14 11.57 0.79
CA TYR A 134 9.95 11.17 1.93
C TYR A 134 10.61 9.82 1.65
N VAL A 135 11.80 9.61 2.21
CA VAL A 135 12.46 8.31 2.22
C VAL A 135 12.43 7.74 3.63
N TYR A 136 12.16 6.44 3.75
CA TYR A 136 12.13 5.70 5.01
C TYR A 136 13.01 4.47 4.89
N CYS A 137 13.83 4.21 5.90
CA CYS A 137 14.73 3.05 5.95
C CYS A 137 15.22 2.80 7.38
N ALA A 138 16.12 1.83 7.58
CA ALA A 138 16.78 1.67 8.86
C ALA A 138 17.60 2.94 9.21
N PRO A 139 17.61 3.40 10.48
CA PRO A 139 18.28 4.66 10.85
C PRO A 139 19.75 4.77 10.41
N GLY A 140 20.49 3.65 10.41
CA GLY A 140 21.88 3.61 9.98
C GLY A 140 22.09 3.82 8.47
N ASP A 141 21.05 3.62 7.66
CA ASP A 141 21.10 3.71 6.20
C ASP A 141 20.50 5.02 5.67
N LEU A 142 19.98 5.90 6.56
CA LEU A 142 19.20 7.07 6.16
C LEU A 142 19.97 8.05 5.28
N GLU A 143 21.22 8.35 5.64
CA GLU A 143 22.06 9.24 4.82
C GLU A 143 22.37 8.63 3.46
N ALA A 144 22.68 7.34 3.37
CA ALA A 144 22.93 6.68 2.10
C ALA A 144 21.67 6.68 1.21
N CYS A 145 20.50 6.41 1.79
CA CYS A 145 19.24 6.44 1.06
C CYS A 145 18.91 7.85 0.54
N LYS A 146 19.17 8.89 1.33
CA LYS A 146 18.96 10.28 0.91
C LYS A 146 19.85 10.66 -0.26
N GLU A 147 21.14 10.38 -0.16
CA GLU A 147 22.11 10.69 -1.21
C GLU A 147 21.81 9.92 -2.51
N GLU A 148 21.25 8.71 -2.41
CA GLU A 148 20.82 7.94 -3.58
C GLU A 148 19.65 8.62 -4.31
N PHE A 149 18.58 8.96 -3.60
CA PHE A 149 17.30 9.32 -4.26
C PHE A 149 17.10 10.82 -4.46
N LYS A 150 17.51 11.65 -3.50
CA LYS A 150 17.21 13.09 -3.48
C LYS A 150 17.64 13.84 -4.75
N PRO A 151 18.81 13.57 -5.36
CA PRO A 151 19.27 14.36 -6.51
C PRO A 151 18.36 14.26 -7.74
N ASP A 152 17.81 13.07 -8.02
CA ASP A 152 17.16 12.78 -9.30
C ASP A 152 15.65 12.57 -9.19
N LEU A 153 15.12 12.29 -7.99
CA LEU A 153 13.72 11.94 -7.78
C LEU A 153 12.73 12.95 -8.38
N GLN A 154 12.94 14.24 -8.14
CA GLN A 154 12.05 15.28 -8.67
C GLN A 154 12.06 15.34 -10.19
N ALA A 155 13.23 15.09 -10.81
CA ALA A 155 13.37 15.05 -12.26
C ALA A 155 12.67 13.82 -12.86
N ILE A 156 12.72 12.67 -12.17
CA ILE A 156 12.03 11.45 -12.58
C ILE A 156 10.50 11.66 -12.54
N ILE A 157 9.97 12.18 -11.43
CA ILE A 157 8.53 12.46 -11.29
C ILE A 157 8.06 13.43 -12.38
N LYS A 158 8.78 14.55 -12.56
CA LYS A 158 8.43 15.55 -13.57
C LYS A 158 8.51 15.00 -14.98
N SER A 159 9.49 14.14 -15.26
CA SER A 159 9.62 13.47 -16.56
C SER A 159 8.43 12.56 -16.83
N ALA A 160 7.99 11.78 -15.84
CA ALA A 160 6.79 10.95 -15.94
C ALA A 160 5.53 11.81 -16.19
N GLU A 161 5.40 12.92 -15.47
CA GLU A 161 4.25 13.82 -15.60
C GLU A 161 4.14 14.45 -16.99
N ASN A 162 5.27 14.91 -17.54
CA ASN A 162 5.32 15.53 -18.86
C ASN A 162 5.00 14.56 -20.01
N LEU A 163 5.14 13.25 -19.78
CA LEU A 163 4.96 12.26 -20.83
C LEU A 163 3.50 11.83 -20.98
N ILE A 164 2.82 11.50 -19.87
CA ILE A 164 1.62 10.66 -19.96
C ILE A 164 0.46 10.99 -19.00
N PHE A 165 0.66 11.71 -17.88
CA PHE A 165 -0.39 11.92 -16.86
C PHE A 165 0.03 12.92 -15.78
N GLU A 166 -0.92 13.50 -15.05
CA GLU A 166 -0.64 14.18 -13.77
C GLU A 166 -0.50 13.13 -12.66
N TYR A 167 0.53 13.23 -11.81
CA TYR A 167 0.75 12.26 -10.75
C TYR A 167 -0.48 12.17 -9.82
N PRO A 168 -1.14 11.00 -9.70
CA PRO A 168 -2.51 10.90 -9.21
C PRO A 168 -2.59 10.79 -7.68
N TRP A 169 -1.45 10.62 -7.01
CA TRP A 169 -1.39 10.41 -5.56
C TRP A 169 -0.88 11.70 -4.87
N PRO A 170 -1.28 11.96 -3.62
CA PRO A 170 -0.83 13.18 -2.93
C PRO A 170 0.65 13.16 -2.53
N LEU A 171 1.24 11.96 -2.43
CA LEU A 171 2.61 11.73 -1.99
C LEU A 171 3.26 10.61 -2.81
N TYR A 172 4.57 10.66 -2.92
CA TYR A 172 5.40 9.59 -3.45
C TYR A 172 6.56 9.32 -2.48
N ASN A 173 6.33 8.39 -1.56
CA ASN A 173 7.32 8.01 -0.56
C ASN A 173 8.06 6.73 -0.97
N LEU A 174 9.31 6.63 -0.54
CA LEU A 174 10.17 5.47 -0.79
C LEU A 174 10.44 4.78 0.55
N VAL A 175 10.25 3.47 0.61
CA VAL A 175 10.56 2.64 1.79
C VAL A 175 11.63 1.63 1.40
N VAL A 176 12.87 1.81 1.86
CA VAL A 176 13.95 0.86 1.63
C VAL A 176 13.89 -0.22 2.70
N LEU A 177 13.58 -1.44 2.26
CA LEU A 177 13.47 -2.61 3.11
C LEU A 177 14.83 -3.31 3.29
N PRO A 178 14.98 -4.11 4.37
CA PRO A 178 16.20 -4.88 4.60
C PRO A 178 16.54 -5.81 3.42
N LYS A 179 17.80 -6.22 3.32
CA LYS A 179 18.33 -7.11 2.26
C LYS A 179 17.58 -8.44 2.08
N SER A 180 16.74 -8.85 3.03
CA SER A 180 15.87 -10.01 2.92
C SER A 180 14.67 -9.80 2.00
N PHE A 181 14.34 -8.56 1.65
CA PHE A 181 13.33 -8.25 0.64
C PHE A 181 13.84 -8.68 -0.74
N HIS A 182 13.10 -9.57 -1.39
CA HIS A 182 13.58 -10.33 -2.56
C HIS A 182 13.18 -9.71 -3.90
N LEU A 183 12.34 -8.67 -3.91
CA LEU A 183 11.92 -7.95 -5.10
C LEU A 183 12.79 -6.71 -5.32
N GLY A 184 12.89 -6.23 -6.56
CA GLY A 184 13.56 -4.95 -6.86
C GLY A 184 12.81 -3.75 -6.26
N GLY A 185 11.50 -3.75 -6.44
CA GLY A 185 10.57 -2.79 -5.87
C GLY A 185 9.13 -3.34 -5.84
N MET A 186 8.22 -2.59 -5.22
CA MET A 186 6.77 -2.82 -5.23
C MET A 186 6.04 -1.48 -5.20
N GLU A 187 5.07 -1.32 -6.10
CA GLU A 187 4.39 -0.07 -6.45
C GLU A 187 3.30 0.37 -5.47
N ASN A 188 3.41 0.00 -4.20
CA ASN A 188 2.36 0.28 -3.22
C ASN A 188 2.05 1.79 -3.18
N PRO A 189 0.78 2.20 -3.36
CA PRO A 189 0.45 3.62 -3.51
C PRO A 189 0.83 4.42 -2.27
N ILE A 190 1.31 5.64 -2.50
CA ILE A 190 1.88 6.55 -1.50
C ILE A 190 3.22 6.08 -0.91
N PHE A 191 3.43 4.79 -0.68
CA PHE A 191 4.68 4.22 -0.13
C PHE A 191 5.21 3.10 -1.02
N SER A 192 6.02 3.41 -2.04
CA SER A 192 6.66 2.38 -2.86
C SER A 192 7.81 1.71 -2.10
N PHE A 193 7.84 0.38 -2.10
CA PHE A 193 8.83 -0.40 -1.36
C PHE A 193 9.99 -0.76 -2.26
N TYR A 194 11.21 -0.71 -1.75
CA TYR A 194 12.44 -0.94 -2.49
C TYR A 194 13.34 -1.92 -1.76
N SER A 195 14.05 -2.75 -2.52
CA SER A 195 15.18 -3.50 -1.97
C SER A 195 16.33 -2.56 -1.62
N ALA A 196 17.07 -2.88 -0.56
CA ALA A 196 18.34 -2.24 -0.22
C ALA A 196 19.37 -2.25 -1.37
N THR A 197 19.24 -3.16 -2.34
CA THR A 197 20.13 -3.21 -3.51
C THR A 197 19.93 -2.05 -4.49
N VAL A 198 18.81 -1.32 -4.38
CA VAL A 198 18.57 -0.10 -5.17
C VAL A 198 19.48 1.04 -4.70
N VAL A 199 19.90 1.03 -3.44
CA VAL A 199 20.88 1.98 -2.89
C VAL A 199 22.29 1.49 -3.23
N SER A 200 22.75 1.84 -4.43
CA SER A 200 24.04 1.43 -5.00
C SER A 200 25.22 2.32 -4.56
N GLY A 201 24.95 3.57 -4.17
CA GLY A 201 25.96 4.57 -3.82
C GLY A 201 26.46 5.39 -5.01
N ASP A 202 26.18 4.96 -6.23
CA ASP A 202 26.51 5.65 -7.48
C ASP A 202 25.28 6.06 -8.30
N ARG A 203 24.07 5.66 -7.86
CA ARG A 203 22.76 5.92 -8.48
C ARG A 203 22.51 5.16 -9.80
N GLU A 204 23.31 4.15 -10.13
CA GLU A 204 23.11 3.37 -11.35
C GLU A 204 21.82 2.54 -11.32
N ASN A 205 21.32 2.18 -10.14
CA ASN A 205 20.07 1.42 -9.98
C ASN A 205 18.81 2.28 -9.89
N ILE A 206 18.91 3.60 -10.02
CA ILE A 206 17.77 4.52 -9.81
C ILE A 206 16.66 4.36 -10.85
N SER A 207 16.93 3.69 -11.98
CA SER A 207 15.90 3.36 -12.98
C SER A 207 14.77 2.50 -12.41
N VAL A 208 15.01 1.76 -11.31
CA VAL A 208 13.95 1.03 -10.60
C VAL A 208 12.90 1.99 -10.05
N VAL A 209 13.29 3.19 -9.58
CA VAL A 209 12.33 4.21 -9.13
C VAL A 209 11.43 4.68 -10.27
N ALA A 210 12.00 4.87 -11.46
CA ALA A 210 11.22 5.22 -12.64
C ALA A 210 10.23 4.10 -13.04
N HIS A 211 10.62 2.84 -12.88
CA HIS A 211 9.72 1.68 -13.08
C HIS A 211 8.53 1.74 -12.14
N GLU A 212 8.76 1.94 -10.83
CA GLU A 212 7.67 1.97 -9.84
C GLU A 212 6.75 3.19 -10.02
N ILE A 213 7.30 4.36 -10.39
CA ILE A 213 6.47 5.54 -10.73
C ILE A 213 5.55 5.24 -11.92
N ALA A 214 6.03 4.50 -12.93
CA ALA A 214 5.22 4.19 -14.11
C ALA A 214 3.98 3.33 -13.78
N HIS A 215 4.01 2.55 -12.70
CA HIS A 215 2.82 1.83 -12.24
C HIS A 215 1.73 2.75 -11.70
N SER A 216 2.07 3.94 -11.19
CA SER A 216 1.06 4.94 -10.77
C SER A 216 0.09 5.30 -11.89
N VAL A 217 0.54 5.24 -13.15
CA VAL A 217 -0.27 5.45 -14.35
C VAL A 217 -1.20 4.30 -14.62
N LYS A 218 -0.66 3.07 -14.57
CA LYS A 218 -1.42 1.86 -14.80
C LYS A 218 -2.55 1.74 -13.79
N GLU A 219 -2.28 2.07 -12.54
CA GLU A 219 -3.29 1.95 -11.47
C GLU A 219 -4.29 3.11 -11.48
N ALA A 220 -3.89 4.32 -11.90
CA ALA A 220 -4.85 5.39 -12.16
C ALA A 220 -5.76 5.09 -13.37
N SER A 221 -5.22 4.46 -14.42
CA SER A 221 -5.98 4.14 -15.64
C SER A 221 -6.81 2.85 -15.54
N ARG A 222 -6.39 1.88 -14.72
CA ARG A 222 -7.14 0.64 -14.41
C ARG A 222 -8.36 0.86 -13.54
N ARG A 223 -8.59 2.07 -13.03
CA ARG A 223 -9.87 2.49 -12.41
C ARG A 223 -11.09 2.26 -13.32
N VAL A 224 -10.89 1.88 -14.59
CA VAL A 224 -11.94 1.55 -15.56
C VAL A 224 -12.02 0.04 -15.92
N LYS A 225 -11.01 -0.83 -15.65
CA LYS A 225 -11.05 -2.26 -16.04
C LYS A 225 -10.20 -3.19 -15.15
N GLU A 226 -10.79 -4.31 -14.73
CA GLU A 226 -10.26 -5.32 -13.80
C GLU A 226 -9.18 -6.28 -14.38
N SER A 227 -8.45 -6.91 -13.45
CA SER A 227 -7.21 -7.71 -13.54
C SER A 227 -7.33 -9.04 -14.30
N THR A 228 -7.44 -9.01 -15.63
CA THR A 228 -7.24 -10.22 -16.46
C THR A 228 -6.04 -10.14 -17.41
N ARG A 229 -5.34 -9.00 -17.42
CA ARG A 229 -4.22 -8.75 -18.33
C ARG A 229 -3.09 -8.12 -17.54
N HIS A 230 -2.04 -8.89 -17.29
CA HIS A 230 -0.81 -8.42 -16.65
C HIS A 230 0.09 -7.60 -17.61
N TRP A 231 -0.34 -7.46 -18.87
CA TRP A 231 0.32 -6.76 -19.97
C TRP A 231 -0.59 -5.68 -20.54
#